data_AF-A0A2I7N2X0-F1
#
_entry.id   AF-A0A2I7N2X0-F1
#
_cell.length_a   1.000
_cell.length_b   1.000
_cell.length_c   1.000
_cell.angle_alpha   90.00
_cell.angle_beta   90.00
_cell.angle_gamma   90.00
#
_symmetry.space_group_name_H-M   'P 1'
#
loop_
_entity.id
_entity.type
_entity.pdbx_description
1 polymer ?
#
loop_
_entity_poly.entity_id
_entity_poly.type
_entity_poly.pdbx_seq_one_letter_code
_entity_poly.pdbx_strand_id
1 'polypeptide(L)'
;MDYIKLLQPIVIFSLLVLIFIFVLKRYPTAKTTAVLDAKDKKIIGLLTLIYGVISFCYFGAFNAFGSWHVGNPDQSFDIVFNKPQQIEKIYYYYGVGDGNLKLEYTTDRGETGTFPFRSEWSFYKWQSINFPITQSIRQLTIKPETPGIELKRLTFFNANQQITDFKIVASAETAAELNAVVGKKFINHYDNSYLSSTFFDEVYYARTAYEYLQGLPPYSWVHPPLGILLIAIGIIIFGMNPVGWRFIPDITGIIMIAVIYIFAKELFKSRKAAIISSFLLMFDFMHFTMGRMASIDSSATLFILCEYYFLYKYFSFRMNQQLNNAVRSLLFCGLFFGLAMASKWQGLYTAPLVFVCLIYAELFKNKLAFKTLINKFCLYAVMLILLPIGLYLLAYSSSFMTNQQTNILSFVINMQEAMLNYHHSYALNVTHPYSSNWWSWPLLVKPLSLYYWQNDSGLASSIVLMGNPAIWWSGILAVAIILKSIIKDKRLLTTQLLLMILSLYLPWIFIGRLSFIYYFYSVTPFWILAITYVLNEQLQVGNKKYVYGYLLICGLLFIMFYPVISGVPFYRSYVIKYLLWFSSWNF
;
A
#
# COMPACT_ATOMS: atom_id res chain seq x y z
N MET A 1 32.10 -1.61 6.06
CA MET A 1 31.14 -1.56 4.94
C MET A 1 31.97 -1.47 3.65
N ASP A 2 31.99 -2.52 2.82
CA ASP A 2 32.79 -2.50 1.59
C ASP A 2 32.21 -1.51 0.60
N TYR A 3 32.89 -0.37 0.40
CA TYR A 3 32.51 0.67 -0.56
C TYR A 3 32.35 0.13 -1.99
N ILE A 4 32.99 -1.00 -2.31
CA ILE A 4 32.87 -1.69 -3.60
C ILE A 4 31.44 -2.17 -3.88
N LYS A 5 30.68 -2.60 -2.86
CA LYS A 5 29.30 -3.11 -3.03
C LYS A 5 28.31 -1.99 -3.36
N LEU A 6 28.62 -0.73 -3.03
CA LEU A 6 27.81 0.45 -3.36
C LEU A 6 28.00 0.93 -4.82
N LEU A 7 29.10 0.54 -5.48
CA LEU A 7 29.41 1.04 -6.83
C LEU A 7 28.42 0.57 -7.88
N GLN A 8 27.95 -0.69 -7.84
CA GLN A 8 27.07 -1.23 -8.90
C GLN A 8 25.72 -0.50 -8.96
N PRO A 9 24.95 -0.35 -7.85
CA PRO A 9 23.68 0.39 -7.91
C PRO A 9 23.88 1.87 -8.24
N ILE A 10 24.91 2.53 -7.68
CA ILE A 10 25.18 3.96 -7.95
C ILE A 10 25.51 4.18 -9.44
N VAL A 11 26.32 3.31 -10.04
CA VAL A 11 26.65 3.38 -11.46
C VAL A 11 25.41 3.17 -12.32
N ILE A 12 24.57 2.18 -12.01
CA ILE A 12 23.31 1.94 -12.73
C ILE A 12 22.42 3.19 -12.67
N PHE A 13 22.22 3.76 -11.47
CA PHE A 13 21.39 4.96 -11.31
C PHE A 13 21.95 6.15 -12.09
N SER A 14 23.26 6.38 -12.00
CA SER A 14 23.93 7.46 -12.71
C SER A 14 23.79 7.31 -14.23
N LEU A 15 23.94 6.08 -14.76
CA LEU A 15 23.73 5.79 -16.18
C LEU A 15 22.28 6.03 -16.61
N LEU A 16 21.29 5.61 -15.81
CA LEU A 16 19.88 5.85 -16.10
C LEU A 16 19.56 7.35 -16.13
N VAL A 17 20.10 8.11 -15.18
CA VAL A 17 19.93 9.58 -15.14
C VAL A 17 20.58 10.23 -16.37
N LEU A 18 21.77 9.79 -16.78
CA LEU A 18 22.42 10.29 -17.99
C LEU A 18 21.61 9.97 -19.25
N ILE A 19 21.09 8.75 -19.38
CA ILE A 19 20.21 8.35 -20.49
C ILE A 19 18.95 9.23 -20.50
N PHE A 20 18.33 9.41 -19.34
CA PHE A 20 17.13 10.23 -19.20
C PHE A 20 17.39 11.68 -19.62
N ILE A 21 18.45 12.31 -19.11
CA ILE A 21 18.87 13.67 -19.47
C ILE A 21 19.20 13.76 -20.97
N PHE A 22 19.93 12.78 -21.53
CA PHE A 22 20.28 12.74 -22.95
C PHE A 22 19.02 12.75 -23.83
N VAL A 23 18.03 11.90 -23.51
CA VAL A 23 16.75 11.86 -24.23
C VAL A 23 16.02 13.19 -24.13
N LEU A 24 15.95 13.80 -22.93
CA LEU A 24 15.28 15.09 -22.73
C LEU A 24 15.96 16.22 -23.52
N LYS A 25 17.29 16.20 -23.67
CA LYS A 25 18.05 17.15 -24.49
C LYS A 25 17.84 16.91 -25.98
N ARG A 26 17.85 15.66 -26.42
CA ARG A 26 17.70 15.28 -27.83
C ARG A 26 16.29 15.54 -28.36
N TYR A 27 15.27 15.41 -27.52
CA TYR A 27 13.87 15.61 -27.85
C TYR A 27 13.27 16.75 -27.01
N PRO A 28 13.51 18.03 -27.38
CA PRO A 28 12.96 19.17 -26.65
C PRO A 28 11.43 19.25 -26.81
N THR A 29 10.76 19.75 -25.79
CA THR A 29 9.29 19.91 -25.79
C THR A 29 8.88 20.92 -26.86
N ALA A 30 8.01 20.52 -27.77
CA ALA A 30 7.37 21.46 -28.69
C ALA A 30 6.23 22.18 -27.96
N LYS A 31 6.00 23.46 -28.29
CA LYS A 31 4.87 24.23 -27.73
C LYS A 31 3.57 23.47 -28.01
N THR A 32 2.87 23.13 -26.94
CA THR A 32 1.53 22.53 -26.99
C THR A 32 0.58 23.44 -26.22
N THR A 33 -0.69 23.43 -26.60
CA THR A 33 -1.72 24.11 -25.82
C THR A 33 -1.81 23.45 -24.44
N ALA A 34 -1.75 24.27 -23.40
CA ALA A 34 -1.92 23.79 -22.04
C ALA A 34 -3.32 23.20 -21.88
N VAL A 35 -3.39 21.93 -21.49
CA VAL A 35 -4.67 21.23 -21.31
C VAL A 35 -5.38 21.63 -20.02
N LEU A 36 -4.60 22.10 -19.03
CA LEU A 36 -5.09 22.61 -17.75
C LEU A 36 -5.00 24.12 -17.75
N ASP A 37 -6.13 24.80 -17.52
CA ASP A 37 -6.13 26.23 -17.23
C ASP A 37 -5.99 26.49 -15.71
N ALA A 38 -5.99 27.77 -15.32
CA ALA A 38 -5.89 28.15 -13.90
C ALA A 38 -7.07 27.61 -13.06
N LYS A 39 -8.26 27.44 -13.64
CA LYS A 39 -9.43 26.91 -12.95
C LYS A 39 -9.27 25.41 -12.69
N ASP A 40 -8.76 24.66 -13.67
CA ASP A 40 -8.42 23.25 -13.49
C ASP A 40 -7.42 23.05 -12.34
N LYS A 41 -6.35 23.85 -12.29
CA LYS A 41 -5.35 23.76 -11.21
C LYS A 41 -5.95 23.99 -9.82
N LYS A 42 -6.83 24.99 -9.67
CA LYS A 42 -7.55 25.27 -8.41
C LYS A 42 -8.46 24.11 -8.01
N ILE A 43 -9.18 23.52 -8.96
CA ILE A 43 -10.06 22.38 -8.72
C ILE A 43 -9.26 21.16 -8.27
N ILE A 44 -8.15 20.86 -8.95
CA ILE A 44 -7.26 19.76 -8.56
C ILE A 44 -6.80 19.96 -7.11
N GLY A 45 -6.26 21.14 -6.78
CA GLY A 45 -5.81 21.45 -5.42
C GLY A 45 -6.92 21.32 -4.37
N LEU A 46 -8.14 21.76 -4.70
CA LEU A 46 -9.29 21.62 -3.80
C LEU A 46 -9.69 20.16 -3.59
N LEU A 47 -9.81 19.36 -4.67
CA LEU A 47 -10.19 17.95 -4.57
C LEU A 47 -9.17 17.13 -3.81
N THR A 48 -7.87 17.35 -4.07
CA THR A 48 -6.78 16.68 -3.33
C THR A 48 -6.76 17.09 -1.86
N LEU A 49 -7.02 18.37 -1.56
CA LEU A 49 -7.07 18.84 -0.18
C LEU A 49 -8.25 18.23 0.58
N ILE A 50 -9.45 18.23 -0.01
CA ILE A 50 -10.65 17.62 0.59
C ILE A 50 -10.41 16.14 0.85
N TYR A 51 -9.92 15.42 -0.16
CA TYR A 51 -9.63 13.99 0.00
C TYR A 51 -8.55 13.74 1.06
N GLY A 52 -7.47 14.53 1.07
CA GLY A 52 -6.42 14.41 2.07
C GLY A 52 -6.92 14.64 3.50
N VAL A 53 -7.81 15.62 3.72
CA VAL A 53 -8.43 15.81 5.04
C VAL A 53 -9.24 14.57 5.45
N ILE A 54 -10.02 14.00 4.52
CA ILE A 54 -10.82 12.79 4.79
C ILE A 54 -9.90 11.57 5.04
N SER A 55 -8.83 11.41 4.26
CA SER A 55 -7.92 10.27 4.35
C SER A 55 -7.15 10.23 5.67
N PHE A 56 -6.74 11.40 6.20
CA PHE A 56 -6.05 11.52 7.48
C PHE A 56 -6.96 11.46 8.73
N CYS A 57 -8.29 11.44 8.59
CA CYS A 57 -9.18 11.30 9.75
C CYS A 57 -9.09 9.88 10.35
N TYR A 58 -8.81 9.73 11.66
CA TYR A 58 -8.62 8.41 12.29
C TYR A 58 -7.52 7.55 11.63
N PHE A 59 -6.41 8.17 11.25
CA PHE A 59 -5.36 7.54 10.45
C PHE A 59 -4.45 6.58 11.24
N GLY A 60 -4.14 6.91 12.49
CA GLY A 60 -3.24 6.14 13.35
C GLY A 60 -2.62 7.00 14.46
N ALA A 61 -1.98 6.35 15.43
CA ALA A 61 -1.28 7.00 16.53
C ALA A 61 0.19 7.31 16.17
N PHE A 62 0.70 8.42 16.72
CA PHE A 62 2.11 8.85 16.61
C PHE A 62 3.02 8.26 17.68
N ASN A 63 2.59 7.20 18.38
CA ASN A 63 3.32 6.67 19.51
C ASN A 63 4.66 6.07 19.06
N ALA A 64 5.77 6.71 19.46
CA ALA A 64 7.10 6.16 19.33
C ALA A 64 7.56 5.64 20.69
N PHE A 65 8.12 4.44 20.69
CA PHE A 65 8.59 3.77 21.91
C PHE A 65 10.11 3.60 21.90
N GLY A 66 10.66 3.38 23.09
CA GLY A 66 12.05 2.96 23.23
C GLY A 66 12.31 1.60 22.62
N SER A 67 13.52 1.11 22.80
CA SER A 67 13.93 -0.20 22.31
C SER A 67 14.91 -0.83 23.27
N TRP A 68 14.65 -2.08 23.63
CA TRP A 68 15.61 -2.95 24.31
C TRP A 68 15.78 -4.21 23.46
N HIS A 69 16.97 -4.39 22.90
CA HIS A 69 17.30 -5.53 22.06
C HIS A 69 17.92 -6.64 22.90
N VAL A 70 17.30 -7.81 22.81
CA VAL A 70 17.73 -9.00 23.53
C VAL A 70 18.55 -9.87 22.60
N GLY A 71 19.88 -9.72 22.66
CA GLY A 71 20.82 -10.47 21.85
C GLY A 71 21.39 -11.71 22.55
N ASN A 72 21.51 -11.67 23.88
CA ASN A 72 22.15 -12.72 24.67
C ASN A 72 21.19 -13.33 25.71
N PRO A 73 21.26 -14.64 25.97
CA PRO A 73 20.41 -15.30 26.97
C PRO A 73 20.55 -14.76 28.41
N ASP A 74 21.73 -14.22 28.75
CA ASP A 74 22.03 -13.75 30.11
C ASP A 74 21.56 -12.31 30.39
N GLN A 75 21.11 -11.58 29.36
CA GLN A 75 20.59 -10.23 29.54
C GLN A 75 19.30 -10.29 30.35
N SER A 76 19.19 -9.54 31.42
CA SER A 76 17.94 -9.42 32.19
C SER A 76 17.86 -8.07 32.86
N PHE A 77 16.66 -7.69 33.28
CA PHE A 77 16.48 -6.52 34.12
C PHE A 77 15.35 -6.74 35.12
N ASP A 78 15.51 -6.10 36.27
CA ASP A 78 14.54 -6.15 37.34
C ASP A 78 13.72 -4.88 37.41
N ILE A 79 12.48 -5.05 37.81
CA ILE A 79 11.53 -3.99 38.13
C ILE A 79 11.16 -4.19 39.58
N VAL A 80 11.70 -3.32 40.44
CA VAL A 80 11.53 -3.37 41.88
C VAL A 80 10.51 -2.31 42.27
N PHE A 81 9.36 -2.72 42.79
CA PHE A 81 8.34 -1.79 43.24
C PHE A 81 8.74 -1.18 44.58
N ASN A 82 8.56 0.14 44.73
CA ASN A 82 8.94 0.83 45.98
C ASN A 82 8.07 0.38 47.16
N LYS A 83 6.83 -0.04 46.88
CA LYS A 83 5.92 -0.76 47.77
C LYS A 83 5.30 -1.91 46.98
N PRO A 84 5.04 -3.08 47.60
CA PRO A 84 4.38 -4.18 46.89
C PRO A 84 3.10 -3.72 46.19
N GLN A 85 2.93 -4.10 44.92
CA GLN A 85 1.81 -3.69 44.06
C GLN A 85 1.03 -4.91 43.61
N GLN A 86 -0.29 -4.87 43.70
CA GLN A 86 -1.13 -5.82 42.98
C GLN A 86 -1.13 -5.45 41.49
N ILE A 87 -0.85 -6.43 40.63
CA ILE A 87 -0.85 -6.28 39.18
C ILE A 87 -1.99 -7.12 38.63
N GLU A 88 -2.89 -6.53 37.86
CA GLU A 88 -3.96 -7.25 37.19
C GLU A 88 -3.65 -7.49 35.72
N LYS A 89 -2.99 -6.52 35.06
CA LYS A 89 -2.73 -6.59 33.63
C LYS A 89 -1.38 -6.01 33.27
N ILE A 90 -0.70 -6.68 32.34
CA ILE A 90 0.54 -6.20 31.75
C ILE A 90 0.30 -5.99 30.26
N TYR A 91 0.64 -4.80 29.78
CA TYR A 91 0.65 -4.48 28.36
C TYR A 91 2.09 -4.38 27.87
N TYR A 92 2.37 -5.03 26.75
CA TYR A 92 3.68 -5.02 26.12
C TYR A 92 3.57 -4.88 24.61
N TYR A 93 4.65 -4.38 24.01
CA TYR A 93 4.73 -4.09 22.59
C TYR A 93 6.08 -4.55 22.06
N TYR A 94 6.05 -5.52 21.15
CA TYR A 94 7.25 -6.06 20.53
C TYR A 94 7.62 -5.31 19.24
N GLY A 95 8.92 -5.24 19.00
CA GLY A 95 9.52 -4.76 17.76
C GLY A 95 9.92 -5.93 16.88
N VAL A 96 11.08 -5.87 16.24
CA VAL A 96 11.58 -6.95 15.37
C VAL A 96 12.11 -8.17 16.15
N GLY A 97 12.14 -9.33 15.49
CA GLY A 97 12.78 -10.55 15.97
C GLY A 97 11.82 -11.62 16.50
N ASP A 98 12.23 -12.89 16.37
CA ASP A 98 11.38 -14.06 16.60
C ASP A 98 11.65 -14.74 17.96
N GLY A 99 12.44 -14.09 18.83
CA GLY A 99 12.70 -14.53 20.20
C GLY A 99 11.45 -14.50 21.10
N ASN A 100 11.63 -14.92 22.35
CA ASN A 100 10.60 -14.92 23.38
C ASN A 100 11.20 -14.47 24.71
N LEU A 101 10.39 -13.78 25.50
CA LEU A 101 10.75 -13.41 26.86
C LEU A 101 10.02 -14.30 27.86
N LYS A 102 10.51 -14.32 29.08
CA LYS A 102 9.79 -14.80 30.25
C LYS A 102 9.84 -13.75 31.35
N LEU A 103 8.75 -13.71 32.09
CA LEU A 103 8.59 -12.92 33.29
C LEU A 103 8.77 -13.84 34.49
N GLU A 104 9.64 -13.47 35.42
CA GLU A 104 9.67 -14.06 36.75
C GLU A 104 9.15 -13.03 37.75
N TYR A 105 8.41 -13.47 38.75
CA TYR A 105 7.84 -12.60 39.78
C TYR A 105 8.20 -13.11 41.17
N THR A 106 8.31 -12.15 42.10
CA THR A 106 8.46 -12.41 43.53
C THR A 106 7.39 -11.64 44.28
N THR A 107 6.58 -12.35 45.07
CA THR A 107 5.51 -11.75 45.87
C THR A 107 6.06 -11.03 47.11
N ASP A 108 5.21 -10.25 47.78
CA ASP A 108 5.50 -9.65 49.08
C ASP A 108 5.86 -10.68 50.15
N ARG A 109 5.34 -11.91 50.04
CA ARG A 109 5.64 -13.06 50.90
C ARG A 109 6.89 -13.84 50.50
N GLY A 110 7.56 -13.46 49.41
CA GLY A 110 8.76 -14.13 48.90
C GLY A 110 8.47 -15.39 48.07
N GLU A 111 7.22 -15.64 47.70
CA GLU A 111 6.86 -16.70 46.75
C GLU A 111 7.31 -16.29 45.35
N THR A 112 7.82 -17.25 44.58
CA THR A 112 8.30 -17.00 43.22
C THR A 112 7.53 -17.80 42.20
N GLY A 113 7.43 -17.26 40.99
CA GLY A 113 6.83 -17.97 39.86
C GLY A 113 7.27 -17.37 38.54
N THR A 114 6.91 -18.05 37.46
CA THR A 114 7.31 -17.66 36.10
C THR A 114 6.12 -17.68 35.15
N PHE A 115 6.18 -16.84 34.13
CA PHE A 115 5.16 -16.72 33.11
C PHE A 115 5.80 -16.43 31.74
N PRO A 116 5.44 -17.16 30.67
CA PRO A 116 6.01 -16.92 29.35
C PRO A 116 5.42 -15.65 28.72
N PHE A 117 6.27 -14.80 28.15
CA PHE A 117 5.89 -13.67 27.30
C PHE A 117 6.10 -14.06 25.83
N ARG A 118 5.10 -14.73 25.26
CA ARG A 118 5.14 -15.16 23.85
C ARG A 118 4.99 -13.95 22.92
N SER A 119 5.79 -13.92 21.86
CA SER A 119 5.71 -12.90 20.82
C SER A 119 4.55 -13.12 19.85
N GLU A 120 4.08 -14.36 19.69
CA GLU A 120 2.95 -14.76 18.82
C GLU A 120 2.93 -14.07 17.45
N TRP A 121 4.11 -13.89 16.82
CA TRP A 121 4.25 -13.21 15.52
C TRP A 121 3.64 -11.79 15.48
N SER A 122 3.55 -11.13 16.64
CA SER A 122 2.87 -9.84 16.85
C SER A 122 3.86 -8.68 16.82
N PHE A 123 4.41 -8.42 15.63
CA PHE A 123 5.33 -7.32 15.37
C PHE A 123 4.60 -5.99 15.35
N TYR A 124 5.08 -5.02 16.14
CA TYR A 124 4.49 -3.69 16.19
C TYR A 124 2.98 -3.75 16.51
N LYS A 125 2.65 -4.57 17.50
CA LYS A 125 1.28 -4.86 17.90
C LYS A 125 1.21 -4.95 19.42
N TRP A 126 0.21 -4.29 19.99
CA TRP A 126 -0.03 -4.37 21.43
C TRP A 126 -0.50 -5.76 21.81
N GLN A 127 0.07 -6.25 22.89
CA GLN A 127 -0.30 -7.49 23.52
C GLN A 127 -0.57 -7.24 24.99
N SER A 128 -1.41 -8.09 25.58
CA SER A 128 -1.72 -7.97 27.00
C SER A 128 -1.94 -9.32 27.64
N ILE A 129 -1.49 -9.45 28.87
CA ILE A 129 -1.71 -10.63 29.70
C ILE A 129 -2.44 -10.23 30.98
N ASN A 130 -3.40 -11.05 31.38
CA ASN A 130 -3.97 -10.96 32.72
C ASN A 130 -2.99 -11.65 33.68
N PHE A 131 -2.67 -10.98 34.78
CA PHE A 131 -1.73 -11.50 35.75
C PHE A 131 -2.36 -12.71 36.47
N PRO A 132 -1.64 -13.84 36.60
CA PRO A 132 -2.24 -15.09 37.05
C PRO A 132 -2.53 -15.15 38.55
N ILE A 133 -2.02 -14.19 39.32
CA ILE A 133 -2.14 -14.16 40.79
C ILE A 133 -2.63 -12.80 41.27
N THR A 134 -3.29 -12.78 42.42
CA THR A 134 -3.85 -11.57 43.04
C THR A 134 -2.97 -10.99 44.15
N GLN A 135 -1.90 -11.69 44.53
CA GLN A 135 -0.98 -11.26 45.59
C GLN A 135 -0.18 -10.03 45.14
N SER A 136 0.29 -9.25 46.11
CA SER A 136 1.11 -8.08 45.82
C SER A 136 2.51 -8.51 45.41
N ILE A 137 3.01 -7.90 44.34
CA ILE A 137 4.30 -8.19 43.73
C ILE A 137 5.33 -7.19 44.22
N ARG A 138 6.47 -7.70 44.68
CA ARG A 138 7.61 -6.89 45.11
C ARG A 138 8.61 -6.65 43.99
N GLN A 139 8.83 -7.67 43.15
CA GLN A 139 9.79 -7.62 42.06
C GLN A 139 9.30 -8.41 40.86
N LEU A 140 9.57 -7.89 39.67
CA LEU A 140 9.49 -8.61 38.41
C LEU A 140 10.88 -8.65 37.77
N THR A 141 11.21 -9.78 37.14
CA THR A 141 12.43 -9.95 36.36
C THR A 141 12.04 -10.32 34.93
N ILE A 142 12.47 -9.51 33.97
CA ILE A 142 12.29 -9.79 32.55
C ILE A 142 13.58 -10.38 32.02
N LYS A 143 13.50 -11.56 31.40
CA LYS A 143 14.65 -12.17 30.75
C LYS A 143 14.26 -12.99 29.51
N PRO A 144 15.23 -13.35 28.66
CA PRO A 144 15.01 -14.10 27.45
C PRO A 144 14.67 -15.54 27.81
N GLU A 145 13.64 -16.07 27.16
CA GLU A 145 13.49 -17.51 27.01
C GLU A 145 14.25 -17.96 25.75
N THR A 146 14.11 -17.21 24.66
CA THR A 146 14.95 -17.34 23.46
C THR A 146 15.43 -15.95 23.01
N PRO A 147 16.72 -15.76 22.72
CA PRO A 147 17.24 -14.46 22.28
C PRO A 147 16.73 -14.08 20.89
N GLY A 148 17.01 -12.85 20.47
CA GLY A 148 16.65 -12.32 19.15
C GLY A 148 15.28 -11.67 19.09
N ILE A 149 14.92 -10.87 20.10
CA ILE A 149 13.68 -10.08 20.12
C ILE A 149 13.92 -8.66 20.62
N GLU A 150 13.17 -7.71 20.06
CA GLU A 150 13.12 -6.32 20.49
C GLU A 150 11.87 -6.08 21.34
N LEU A 151 12.05 -5.63 22.59
CA LEU A 151 10.96 -5.12 23.42
C LEU A 151 10.93 -3.60 23.31
N LYS A 152 9.81 -3.04 22.82
CA LYS A 152 9.68 -1.59 22.67
C LYS A 152 8.95 -0.92 23.83
N ARG A 153 7.96 -1.60 24.39
CA ARG A 153 7.16 -1.04 25.49
C ARG A 153 6.71 -2.12 26.46
N LEU A 154 6.72 -1.79 27.75
CA LEU A 154 6.21 -2.61 28.84
C LEU A 154 5.56 -1.73 29.90
N THR A 155 4.33 -2.04 30.31
CA THR A 155 3.57 -1.27 31.31
C THR A 155 2.67 -2.17 32.15
N PHE A 156 2.40 -1.76 33.39
CA PHE A 156 1.68 -2.53 34.40
C PHE A 156 0.44 -1.77 34.86
N PHE A 157 -0.65 -2.50 35.09
CA PHE A 157 -1.93 -1.93 35.50
C PHE A 157 -2.54 -2.73 36.64
N ASN A 158 -3.18 -1.99 37.54
CA ASN A 158 -4.16 -2.51 38.49
C ASN A 158 -5.50 -1.87 38.15
N ALA A 159 -6.49 -2.68 37.77
CA ALA A 159 -7.69 -2.25 37.10
C ALA A 159 -7.35 -1.32 35.91
N ASN A 160 -7.80 -0.06 35.95
CA ASN A 160 -7.55 0.94 34.92
C ASN A 160 -6.43 1.95 35.26
N GLN A 161 -5.72 1.74 36.38
CA GLN A 161 -4.65 2.64 36.82
C GLN A 161 -3.29 2.06 36.47
N GLN A 162 -2.48 2.84 35.76
CA GLN A 162 -1.11 2.47 35.44
C GLN A 162 -0.24 2.57 36.70
N ILE A 163 0.49 1.51 36.99
CA ILE A 163 1.47 1.46 38.07
C ILE A 163 2.76 2.09 37.57
N THR A 164 3.26 3.10 38.29
CA THR A 164 4.47 3.86 37.92
C THR A 164 5.52 3.92 39.03
N ASP A 165 5.17 3.46 40.25
CA ASP A 165 5.99 3.55 41.45
C ASP A 165 6.99 2.37 41.57
N PHE A 166 7.98 2.36 40.66
CA PHE A 166 9.01 1.33 40.61
C PHE A 166 10.37 1.88 40.14
N LYS A 167 11.41 1.11 40.44
CA LYS A 167 12.78 1.32 39.97
C LYS A 167 13.18 0.18 39.04
N ILE A 168 13.93 0.53 37.99
CA ILE A 168 14.53 -0.44 37.08
C ILE A 168 15.95 -0.69 37.56
N VAL A 169 16.31 -1.95 37.78
CA VAL A 169 17.65 -2.37 38.16
C VAL A 169 18.25 -3.16 37.01
N ALA A 170 19.26 -2.59 36.38
CA ALA A 170 20.01 -3.15 35.25
C ALA A 170 21.45 -2.59 35.28
N SER A 171 22.32 -3.05 34.38
CA SER A 171 23.62 -2.39 34.16
C SER A 171 23.42 -0.92 33.75
N ALA A 172 24.39 -0.06 34.08
CA ALA A 172 24.28 1.38 33.85
C ALA A 172 24.03 1.75 32.37
N GLU A 173 24.65 1.02 31.44
CA GLU A 173 24.47 1.20 30.00
C GLU A 173 23.04 0.87 29.53
N THR A 174 22.42 -0.17 30.10
CA THR A 174 21.08 -0.64 29.71
C THR A 174 19.96 0.11 30.43
N ALA A 175 20.25 0.77 31.56
CA ALA A 175 19.25 1.49 32.35
C ALA A 175 18.59 2.65 31.60
N ALA A 176 19.32 3.37 30.75
CA ALA A 176 18.77 4.47 29.96
C ALA A 176 17.75 3.98 28.91
N GLU A 177 18.11 2.92 28.17
CA GLU A 177 17.23 2.27 27.19
C GLU A 177 15.95 1.73 27.84
N LEU A 178 16.10 1.05 28.98
CA LEU A 178 14.97 0.46 29.70
C LEU A 178 14.03 1.50 30.29
N ASN A 179 14.49 2.71 30.64
CA ASN A 179 13.59 3.79 31.06
C ASN A 179 12.66 4.26 29.92
N ALA A 180 13.07 4.11 28.66
CA ALA A 180 12.22 4.40 27.51
C ALA A 180 11.24 3.24 27.18
N VAL A 181 11.64 2.00 27.49
CA VAL A 181 10.85 0.78 27.27
C VAL A 181 9.83 0.54 28.38
N VAL A 182 10.22 0.64 29.64
CA VAL A 182 9.33 0.42 30.79
C VAL A 182 8.59 1.73 31.08
N GLY A 183 7.37 1.82 30.57
CA GLY A 183 6.62 3.05 30.52
C GLY A 183 6.14 3.52 31.88
N LYS A 184 6.56 4.73 32.28
CA LYS A 184 6.02 5.46 33.44
C LYS A 184 4.99 6.53 33.07
N LYS A 185 4.81 6.79 31.77
CA LYS A 185 3.82 7.74 31.24
C LYS A 185 2.68 6.99 30.59
N PHE A 186 1.46 7.35 30.96
CA PHE A 186 0.24 6.87 30.33
C PHE A 186 0.16 7.35 28.89
N ILE A 187 -0.26 6.46 28.00
CA ILE A 187 -0.56 6.77 26.60
C ILE A 187 -1.98 6.37 26.27
N ASN A 188 -2.56 7.04 25.28
CA ASN A 188 -3.82 6.58 24.72
C ASN A 188 -3.55 5.35 23.83
N HIS A 189 -4.45 4.37 23.87
CA HIS A 189 -4.45 3.13 23.08
C HIS A 189 -3.39 2.07 23.42
N TYR A 190 -3.55 1.41 24.58
CA TYR A 190 -2.83 0.16 24.91
C TYR A 190 -3.48 -1.09 24.28
N ASP A 191 -4.67 -0.92 23.72
CA ASP A 191 -5.40 -1.96 23.02
C ASP A 191 -4.77 -2.28 21.67
N ASN A 192 -4.92 -3.54 21.26
CA ASN A 192 -4.61 -4.00 19.91
C ASN A 192 -5.69 -3.50 18.93
N SER A 193 -5.57 -2.25 18.51
CA SER A 193 -6.43 -1.65 17.49
C SER A 193 -5.64 -1.20 16.28
N TYR A 194 -6.35 -1.01 15.17
CA TYR A 194 -5.77 -0.46 13.95
C TYR A 194 -5.11 0.91 14.16
N LEU A 195 -5.50 1.67 15.21
CA LEU A 195 -4.89 2.96 15.53
C LEU A 195 -3.50 2.82 16.12
N SER A 196 -3.21 1.77 16.87
CA SER A 196 -2.00 1.62 17.68
C SER A 196 -1.08 0.50 17.21
N SER A 197 -1.60 -0.42 16.39
CA SER A 197 -0.96 -1.69 16.03
C SER A 197 -1.01 -1.93 14.53
N THR A 198 -0.10 -2.77 14.04
CA THR A 198 -0.21 -3.37 12.71
C THR A 198 -1.45 -4.26 12.61
N PHE A 199 -2.05 -4.29 11.42
CA PHE A 199 -3.13 -5.23 11.09
C PHE A 199 -2.95 -5.71 9.65
N PHE A 200 -3.51 -6.88 9.33
CA PHE A 200 -3.39 -7.50 8.00
C PHE A 200 -1.92 -7.46 7.50
N ASP A 201 -1.69 -7.11 6.23
CA ASP A 201 -0.37 -7.12 5.60
C ASP A 201 0.60 -6.03 6.11
N GLU A 202 0.17 -5.11 6.99
CA GLU A 202 1.08 -4.14 7.60
C GLU A 202 2.19 -4.83 8.40
N VAL A 203 1.91 -6.01 8.98
CA VAL A 203 2.90 -6.82 9.70
C VAL A 203 4.08 -7.23 8.82
N TYR A 204 3.87 -7.38 7.51
CA TYR A 204 4.92 -7.71 6.55
C TYR A 204 5.62 -6.44 6.06
N TYR A 205 4.84 -5.48 5.56
CA TYR A 205 5.40 -4.34 4.85
C TYR A 205 6.03 -3.30 5.77
N ALA A 206 5.39 -2.96 6.90
CA ALA A 206 5.97 -2.01 7.85
C ALA A 206 7.21 -2.60 8.53
N ARG A 207 7.15 -3.89 8.91
CA ARG A 207 8.30 -4.62 9.46
C ARG A 207 9.48 -4.60 8.49
N THR A 208 9.27 -5.03 7.24
CA THR A 208 10.35 -5.11 6.26
C THR A 208 10.89 -3.75 5.86
N ALA A 209 10.05 -2.71 5.82
CA ALA A 209 10.51 -1.34 5.65
C ALA A 209 11.46 -0.92 6.79
N TYR A 210 11.13 -1.25 8.03
CA TYR A 210 12.01 -0.98 9.17
C TYR A 210 13.30 -1.81 9.13
N GLU A 211 13.23 -3.09 8.77
CA GLU A 211 14.41 -3.96 8.61
C GLU A 211 15.39 -3.39 7.58
N TYR A 212 14.89 -2.86 6.46
CA TYR A 212 15.75 -2.15 5.50
C TYR A 212 16.46 -0.94 6.10
N LEU A 213 15.77 -0.16 6.94
CA LEU A 213 16.37 1.00 7.62
C LEU A 213 17.43 0.58 8.64
N GLN A 214 17.27 -0.58 9.27
CA GLN A 214 18.23 -1.13 10.24
C GLN A 214 19.36 -1.94 9.59
N GLY A 215 19.37 -2.07 8.26
CA GLY A 215 20.35 -2.90 7.55
C GLY A 215 20.18 -4.41 7.81
N LEU A 216 18.98 -4.84 8.21
CA LEU A 216 18.64 -6.22 8.48
C LEU A 216 18.13 -6.93 7.21
N PRO A 217 18.26 -8.27 7.12
CA PRO A 217 17.61 -9.04 6.08
C PRO A 217 16.08 -8.85 6.10
N PRO A 218 15.43 -8.73 4.93
CA PRO A 218 13.99 -8.49 4.87
C PRO A 218 13.18 -9.74 5.25
N TYR A 219 12.20 -9.57 6.14
CA TYR A 219 11.25 -10.62 6.49
C TYR A 219 10.37 -11.03 5.30
N SER A 220 9.82 -10.06 4.58
CA SER A 220 9.03 -10.29 3.38
C SER A 220 9.81 -9.96 2.12
N TRP A 221 10.17 -10.99 1.35
CA TRP A 221 10.86 -10.90 0.07
C TRP A 221 9.99 -11.29 -1.13
N VAL A 222 8.69 -11.56 -0.90
CA VAL A 222 7.74 -12.11 -1.89
C VAL A 222 7.25 -11.08 -2.94
N HIS A 223 7.72 -9.83 -2.82
CA HIS A 223 7.44 -8.74 -3.75
C HIS A 223 8.71 -7.96 -4.10
N PRO A 224 8.73 -7.31 -5.27
CA PRO A 224 9.71 -6.29 -5.60
C PRO A 224 9.75 -5.17 -4.53
N PRO A 225 10.95 -4.66 -4.19
CA PRO A 225 11.14 -3.91 -2.93
C PRO A 225 10.70 -2.44 -2.98
N LEU A 226 10.48 -1.82 -4.15
CA LEU A 226 10.26 -0.37 -4.24
C LEU A 226 9.06 0.09 -3.41
N GLY A 227 7.95 -0.67 -3.43
CA GLY A 227 6.77 -0.32 -2.64
C GLY A 227 7.06 -0.26 -1.13
N ILE A 228 7.88 -1.19 -0.64
CA ILE A 228 8.32 -1.24 0.76
C ILE A 228 9.33 -0.13 1.07
N LEU A 229 10.26 0.15 0.16
CA LEU A 229 11.21 1.26 0.31
C LEU A 229 10.51 2.62 0.37
N LEU A 230 9.39 2.79 -0.34
CA LEU A 230 8.56 3.99 -0.23
C LEU A 230 7.90 4.09 1.15
N ILE A 231 7.43 2.98 1.74
CA ILE A 231 6.90 2.96 3.12
C ILE A 231 8.00 3.38 4.11
N ALA A 232 9.24 2.96 3.90
CA ALA A 232 10.38 3.32 4.75
C ALA A 232 10.61 4.84 4.82
N ILE A 233 10.30 5.60 3.77
CA ILE A 233 10.38 7.08 3.79
C ILE A 233 9.42 7.66 4.84
N GLY A 234 8.20 7.13 4.94
CA GLY A 234 7.24 7.58 5.95
C GLY A 234 7.70 7.27 7.38
N ILE A 235 8.33 6.10 7.57
CA ILE A 235 8.94 5.70 8.84
C ILE A 235 10.12 6.62 9.20
N ILE A 236 10.93 7.06 8.23
CA ILE A 236 12.01 8.03 8.47
C ILE A 236 11.44 9.37 8.98
N ILE A 237 10.34 9.84 8.39
CA ILE A 237 9.76 11.17 8.70
C ILE A 237 9.05 11.17 10.06
N PHE A 238 8.23 10.15 10.34
CA PHE A 238 7.34 10.15 11.51
C PHE A 238 7.68 9.09 12.56
N GLY A 239 8.66 8.21 12.30
CA GLY A 239 9.04 7.11 13.17
C GLY A 239 8.30 5.80 12.88
N MET A 240 8.73 4.72 13.53
CA MET A 240 8.13 3.39 13.40
C MET A 240 6.82 3.28 14.19
N ASN A 241 5.77 3.90 13.66
CA ASN A 241 4.41 3.95 14.21
C ASN A 241 3.34 3.95 13.09
N PRO A 242 2.05 3.72 13.42
CA PRO A 242 0.95 3.68 12.47
C PRO A 242 0.92 4.83 11.46
N VAL A 243 1.17 6.06 11.89
CA VAL A 243 1.19 7.20 10.96
C VAL A 243 2.38 7.09 9.99
N GLY A 244 3.57 6.79 10.51
CA GLY A 244 4.78 6.69 9.70
C GLY A 244 4.69 5.68 8.57
N TRP A 245 4.27 4.44 8.84
CA TRP A 245 4.20 3.43 7.79
C TRP A 245 3.01 3.57 6.83
N ARG A 246 1.95 4.30 7.22
CA ARG A 246 0.80 4.58 6.34
C ARG A 246 0.95 5.84 5.50
N PHE A 247 1.83 6.76 5.91
CA PHE A 247 1.91 8.10 5.34
C PHE A 247 2.13 8.10 3.82
N ILE A 248 3.15 7.38 3.32
CA ILE A 248 3.46 7.39 1.89
C ILE A 248 2.38 6.69 1.05
N PRO A 249 1.87 5.49 1.40
CA PRO A 249 0.69 4.93 0.76
C PRO A 249 -0.49 5.90 0.64
N ASP A 250 -0.77 6.69 1.67
CA ASP A 250 -1.86 7.66 1.66
C ASP A 250 -1.59 8.84 0.72
N ILE A 251 -0.37 9.38 0.77
CA ILE A 251 0.07 10.42 -0.17
C ILE A 251 -0.03 9.93 -1.62
N THR A 252 0.33 8.69 -1.92
CA THR A 252 0.15 8.14 -3.27
C THR A 252 -1.34 8.07 -3.66
N GLY A 253 -2.22 7.74 -2.72
CA GLY A 253 -3.67 7.82 -2.87
C GLY A 253 -4.15 9.23 -3.21
N ILE A 254 -3.73 10.23 -2.45
CA ILE A 254 -4.06 11.65 -2.67
C ILE A 254 -3.58 12.13 -4.05
N ILE A 255 -2.36 11.75 -4.45
CA ILE A 255 -1.81 12.11 -5.77
C ILE A 255 -2.64 11.47 -6.90
N MET A 256 -3.15 10.25 -6.73
CA MET A 256 -4.00 9.61 -7.74
C MET A 256 -5.26 10.42 -8.06
N ILE A 257 -5.84 11.16 -7.09
CA ILE A 257 -6.98 12.07 -7.34
C ILE A 257 -6.63 13.15 -8.36
N ALA A 258 -5.43 13.72 -8.27
CA ALA A 258 -4.94 14.69 -9.25
C ALA A 258 -4.62 14.04 -10.60
N VAL A 259 -3.93 12.90 -10.59
CA VAL A 259 -3.53 12.23 -11.83
C VAL A 259 -4.76 11.77 -12.62
N ILE A 260 -5.79 11.21 -11.97
CA ILE A 260 -7.01 10.80 -12.66
C ILE A 260 -7.79 12.00 -13.22
N TYR A 261 -7.75 13.17 -12.55
CA TYR A 261 -8.31 14.41 -13.09
C TYR A 261 -7.63 14.76 -14.41
N ILE A 262 -6.29 14.82 -14.38
CA ILE A 262 -5.48 15.23 -15.53
C ILE A 262 -5.68 14.26 -16.69
N PHE A 263 -5.70 12.95 -16.38
CA PHE A 263 -5.93 11.93 -17.40
C PHE A 263 -7.33 12.04 -18.00
N ALA A 264 -8.39 12.13 -17.18
CA ALA A 264 -9.75 12.30 -17.70
C ALA A 264 -9.93 13.60 -18.48
N LYS A 265 -9.31 14.71 -18.04
CA LYS A 265 -9.32 15.98 -18.76
C LYS A 265 -8.67 15.85 -20.14
N GLU A 266 -7.55 15.13 -20.22
CA GLU A 266 -6.88 14.83 -21.48
C GLU A 266 -7.68 13.88 -22.37
N LEU A 267 -8.32 12.89 -21.78
CA LEU A 267 -9.04 11.84 -22.48
C LEU A 267 -10.36 12.32 -23.08
N PHE A 268 -11.14 13.07 -22.29
CA PHE A 268 -12.49 13.50 -22.64
C PHE A 268 -12.58 14.98 -23.05
N LYS A 269 -11.49 15.74 -22.91
CA LYS A 269 -11.42 17.20 -23.12
C LYS A 269 -12.47 17.98 -22.33
N SER A 270 -13.01 17.39 -21.27
CA SER A 270 -14.14 17.89 -20.49
C SER A 270 -13.72 18.08 -19.04
N ARG A 271 -13.86 19.32 -18.54
CA ARG A 271 -13.64 19.63 -17.11
C ARG A 271 -14.62 18.86 -16.23
N LYS A 272 -15.87 18.73 -16.67
CA LYS A 272 -16.89 18.01 -15.92
C LYS A 272 -16.54 16.52 -15.81
N ALA A 273 -16.06 15.90 -16.88
CA ALA A 273 -15.59 14.52 -16.85
C ALA A 273 -14.40 14.34 -15.88
N ALA A 274 -13.46 15.29 -15.89
CA ALA A 274 -12.32 15.26 -14.96
C ALA A 274 -12.73 15.39 -13.49
N ILE A 275 -13.70 16.26 -13.18
CA ILE A 275 -14.27 16.36 -11.83
C ILE A 275 -14.99 15.04 -11.46
N ILE A 276 -15.74 14.46 -12.39
CA ILE A 276 -16.47 13.19 -12.18
C ILE A 276 -15.49 12.06 -11.85
N SER A 277 -14.43 11.88 -12.63
CA SER A 277 -13.48 10.78 -12.39
C SER A 277 -12.76 10.92 -11.05
N SER A 278 -12.33 12.13 -10.68
CA SER A 278 -11.74 12.39 -9.37
C SER A 278 -12.74 12.18 -8.24
N PHE A 279 -13.97 12.66 -8.38
CA PHE A 279 -15.03 12.45 -7.40
C PHE A 279 -15.29 10.96 -7.17
N LEU A 280 -15.44 10.18 -8.24
CA LEU A 280 -15.67 8.74 -8.12
C LEU A 280 -14.51 8.03 -7.43
N LEU A 281 -13.25 8.42 -7.73
CA LEU A 281 -12.10 7.83 -7.06
C LEU A 281 -12.03 8.22 -5.58
N MET A 282 -12.32 9.48 -5.23
CA MET A 282 -12.37 9.95 -3.84
C MET A 282 -13.39 9.19 -2.98
N PHE A 283 -14.51 8.79 -3.57
CA PHE A 283 -15.60 8.09 -2.88
C PHE A 283 -15.65 6.58 -3.17
N ASP A 284 -14.58 6.02 -3.75
CA ASP A 284 -14.41 4.57 -3.83
C ASP A 284 -13.84 4.01 -2.52
N PHE A 285 -14.48 2.95 -2.02
CA PHE A 285 -14.17 2.38 -0.71
C PHE A 285 -12.79 1.72 -0.71
N MET A 286 -12.45 1.02 -1.80
CA MET A 286 -11.18 0.31 -1.94
C MET A 286 -10.03 1.30 -2.02
N HIS A 287 -10.18 2.36 -2.83
CA HIS A 287 -9.19 3.43 -2.89
C HIS A 287 -8.92 4.09 -1.54
N PHE A 288 -9.98 4.41 -0.80
CA PHE A 288 -9.88 5.01 0.52
C PHE A 288 -9.15 4.10 1.52
N THR A 289 -9.55 2.83 1.63
CA THR A 289 -8.94 1.91 2.60
C THR A 289 -7.51 1.54 2.21
N MET A 290 -7.22 1.33 0.91
CA MET A 290 -5.87 0.98 0.45
C MET A 290 -4.84 2.11 0.65
N GLY A 291 -5.27 3.37 0.56
CA GLY A 291 -4.42 4.52 0.89
C GLY A 291 -4.06 4.58 2.38
N ARG A 292 -4.96 4.12 3.26
CA ARG A 292 -4.85 4.27 4.72
C ARG A 292 -4.24 3.08 5.45
N MET A 293 -3.56 2.20 4.72
CA MET A 293 -2.78 1.11 5.31
C MET A 293 -1.39 1.08 4.68
N ALA A 294 -0.42 0.44 5.34
CA ALA A 294 0.90 0.19 4.77
C ALA A 294 0.82 -0.81 3.60
N SER A 295 0.24 -0.41 2.47
CA SER A 295 0.07 -1.23 1.27
C SER A 295 0.97 -0.76 0.14
N ILE A 296 1.67 -1.71 -0.48
CA ILE A 296 2.47 -1.48 -1.68
C ILE A 296 1.61 -1.25 -2.94
N ASP A 297 0.34 -1.65 -2.90
CA ASP A 297 -0.58 -1.57 -4.05
C ASP A 297 -0.98 -0.12 -4.38
N SER A 298 -1.01 0.78 -3.39
CA SER A 298 -1.31 2.20 -3.62
C SER A 298 -0.26 2.85 -4.52
N SER A 299 1.03 2.67 -4.20
CA SER A 299 2.15 3.13 -5.02
C SER A 299 2.16 2.46 -6.40
N ALA A 300 1.97 1.15 -6.47
CA ALA A 300 1.94 0.43 -7.74
C ALA A 300 0.80 0.93 -8.65
N THR A 301 -0.39 1.15 -8.10
CA THR A 301 -1.56 1.66 -8.84
C THR A 301 -1.34 3.08 -9.34
N LEU A 302 -0.74 3.96 -8.53
CA LEU A 302 -0.35 5.31 -8.97
C LEU A 302 0.61 5.25 -10.16
N PHE A 303 1.63 4.39 -10.09
CA PHE A 303 2.60 4.26 -11.17
C PHE A 303 1.97 3.69 -12.44
N ILE A 304 1.08 2.70 -12.34
CA ILE A 304 0.30 2.17 -13.49
C ILE A 304 -0.59 3.27 -14.10
N LEU A 305 -1.24 4.08 -13.27
CA LEU A 305 -2.08 5.19 -13.73
C LEU A 305 -1.26 6.25 -14.50
N CYS A 306 -0.08 6.61 -13.98
CA CYS A 306 0.86 7.49 -14.65
C CYS A 306 1.39 6.87 -15.95
N GLU A 307 1.77 5.59 -15.93
CA GLU A 307 2.22 4.84 -17.10
C GLU A 307 1.19 4.93 -18.24
N TYR A 308 -0.07 4.59 -17.98
CA TYR A 308 -1.13 4.64 -18.99
C TYR A 308 -1.48 6.06 -19.42
N TYR A 309 -1.39 7.04 -18.54
CA TYR A 309 -1.48 8.44 -18.92
C TYR A 309 -0.40 8.81 -19.96
N PHE A 310 0.85 8.45 -19.71
CA PHE A 310 1.96 8.75 -20.62
C PHE A 310 1.92 7.89 -21.89
N LEU A 311 1.43 6.65 -21.84
CA LEU A 311 1.15 5.83 -23.01
C LEU A 311 0.08 6.48 -23.89
N TYR A 312 -0.99 7.00 -23.30
CA TYR A 312 -2.01 7.76 -24.02
C TYR A 312 -1.44 9.03 -24.66
N LYS A 313 -0.60 9.79 -23.92
CA LYS A 313 0.07 10.98 -24.47
C LYS A 313 1.01 10.61 -25.62
N TYR A 314 1.80 9.55 -25.48
CA TYR A 314 2.63 9.02 -26.56
C TYR A 314 1.77 8.78 -27.80
N PHE A 315 0.72 7.98 -27.65
CA PHE A 315 -0.15 7.61 -28.74
C PHE A 315 -0.79 8.83 -29.41
N SER A 316 -1.36 9.74 -28.61
CA SER A 316 -1.98 10.98 -29.10
C SER A 316 -1.00 11.88 -29.86
N PHE A 317 0.20 12.10 -29.32
CA PHE A 317 1.23 12.88 -30.00
C PHE A 317 1.72 12.20 -31.28
N ARG A 318 1.86 10.87 -31.28
CA ARG A 318 2.23 10.12 -32.49
C ARG A 318 1.17 10.20 -33.57
N MET A 319 -0.11 10.11 -33.22
CA MET A 319 -1.20 10.29 -34.17
C MET A 319 -1.23 11.69 -34.78
N ASN A 320 -0.78 12.69 -34.03
CA ASN A 320 -0.66 14.08 -34.47
C ASN A 320 0.73 14.43 -35.05
N GLN A 321 1.55 13.42 -35.37
CA GLN A 321 2.90 13.57 -35.96
C GLN A 321 3.89 14.40 -35.10
N GLN A 322 3.66 14.52 -33.80
CA GLN A 322 4.53 15.24 -32.86
C GLN A 322 5.56 14.31 -32.21
N LEU A 323 6.60 13.96 -32.97
CA LEU A 323 7.59 12.96 -32.53
C LEU A 323 8.28 13.32 -31.20
N ASN A 324 8.74 14.56 -31.03
CA ASN A 324 9.50 14.93 -29.83
C ASN A 324 8.68 14.77 -28.55
N ASN A 325 7.45 15.29 -28.56
CA ASN A 325 6.54 15.19 -27.42
C ASN A 325 6.14 13.73 -27.16
N ALA A 326 5.96 12.93 -28.21
CA ALA A 326 5.70 11.51 -28.07
C ALA A 326 6.87 10.79 -27.41
N VAL A 327 8.09 10.93 -27.91
CA VAL A 327 9.28 10.25 -27.36
C VAL A 327 9.51 10.62 -25.89
N ARG A 328 9.32 11.89 -25.51
CA ARG A 328 9.33 12.29 -24.08
C ARG A 328 8.25 11.57 -23.29
N SER A 329 7.03 11.50 -23.82
CA SER A 329 5.94 10.78 -23.16
C SER A 329 6.27 9.30 -23.01
N LEU A 330 6.93 8.69 -24.01
CA LEU A 330 7.36 7.29 -23.92
C LEU A 330 8.46 7.07 -22.88
N LEU A 331 9.39 8.03 -22.73
CA LEU A 331 10.40 8.00 -21.67
C LEU A 331 9.73 7.98 -20.28
N PHE A 332 8.73 8.85 -20.05
CA PHE A 332 7.96 8.84 -18.81
C PHE A 332 7.11 7.57 -18.66
N CYS A 333 6.52 7.06 -19.74
CA CYS A 333 5.83 5.77 -19.75
C CYS A 333 6.76 4.65 -19.25
N GLY A 334 7.98 4.58 -19.79
CA GLY A 334 9.01 3.62 -19.37
C GLY A 334 9.47 3.80 -17.92
N LEU A 335 9.66 5.04 -17.47
CA LEU A 335 9.95 5.36 -16.07
C LEU A 335 8.87 4.79 -15.14
N PHE A 336 7.60 5.12 -15.39
CA PHE A 336 6.50 4.69 -14.53
C PHE A 336 6.20 3.19 -14.66
N PHE A 337 6.40 2.59 -15.83
CA PHE A 337 6.36 1.13 -16.01
C PHE A 337 7.41 0.42 -15.13
N GLY A 338 8.65 0.94 -15.14
CA GLY A 338 9.73 0.44 -14.27
C GLY A 338 9.40 0.57 -12.78
N LEU A 339 8.89 1.72 -12.35
CA LEU A 339 8.48 1.94 -10.95
C LEU A 339 7.30 1.04 -10.55
N ALA A 340 6.31 0.84 -11.43
CA ALA A 340 5.19 -0.06 -11.19
C ALA A 340 5.67 -1.50 -10.98
N MET A 341 6.46 -2.03 -11.93
CA MET A 341 7.04 -3.37 -11.86
C MET A 341 7.94 -3.54 -10.63
N ALA A 342 8.77 -2.55 -10.30
CA ALA A 342 9.65 -2.56 -9.14
C ALA A 342 8.90 -2.48 -7.80
N SER A 343 7.62 -2.10 -7.81
CA SER A 343 6.74 -2.10 -6.63
C SER A 343 5.96 -3.41 -6.51
N LYS A 344 5.45 -3.95 -7.62
CA LYS A 344 4.70 -5.21 -7.66
C LYS A 344 4.69 -5.78 -9.09
N TRP A 345 4.81 -7.09 -9.24
CA TRP A 345 4.75 -7.77 -10.55
C TRP A 345 3.46 -7.52 -11.33
N GLN A 346 2.38 -7.06 -10.70
CA GLN A 346 1.19 -6.60 -11.40
C GLN A 346 1.48 -5.48 -12.41
N GLY A 347 2.54 -4.69 -12.20
CA GLY A 347 3.03 -3.74 -13.20
C GLY A 347 3.43 -4.41 -14.53
N LEU A 348 3.90 -5.66 -14.54
CA LEU A 348 4.22 -6.37 -15.78
C LEU A 348 3.00 -6.65 -16.66
N TYR A 349 1.80 -6.68 -16.07
CA TYR A 349 0.56 -6.96 -16.82
C TYR A 349 0.24 -5.86 -17.82
N THR A 350 0.84 -4.68 -17.67
CA THR A 350 0.66 -3.56 -18.59
C THR A 350 1.44 -3.71 -19.90
N ALA A 351 2.54 -4.49 -19.89
CA ALA A 351 3.50 -4.57 -20.99
C ALA A 351 2.87 -4.96 -22.33
N PRO A 352 1.97 -5.98 -22.42
CA PRO A 352 1.33 -6.33 -23.69
C PRO A 352 0.60 -5.15 -24.34
N LEU A 353 -0.10 -4.33 -23.54
CA LEU A 353 -0.81 -3.16 -24.06
C LEU A 353 0.15 -2.09 -24.58
N VAL A 354 1.24 -1.82 -23.83
CA VAL A 354 2.30 -0.89 -24.26
C VAL A 354 2.82 -1.30 -25.64
N PHE A 355 3.18 -2.57 -25.83
CA PHE A 355 3.67 -3.08 -27.11
C PHE A 355 2.63 -3.03 -28.22
N VAL A 356 1.38 -3.41 -27.96
CA VAL A 356 0.29 -3.33 -28.96
C VAL A 356 0.08 -1.88 -29.42
N CYS A 357 0.02 -0.92 -28.50
CA CYS A 357 -0.12 0.49 -28.82
C CYS A 357 1.06 1.03 -29.64
N LEU A 358 2.29 0.62 -29.30
CA LEU A 358 3.50 1.00 -30.03
C LEU A 358 3.52 0.44 -31.45
N ILE A 359 3.29 -0.87 -31.60
CA ILE A 359 3.25 -1.55 -32.90
C ILE A 359 2.18 -0.94 -33.78
N TYR A 360 0.98 -0.72 -33.25
CA TYR A 360 -0.10 -0.07 -33.98
C TYR A 360 0.25 1.35 -34.43
N ALA A 361 0.83 2.16 -33.53
CA ALA A 361 1.21 3.53 -33.85
C ALA A 361 2.34 3.59 -34.90
N GLU A 362 3.38 2.77 -34.81
CA GLU A 362 4.52 2.82 -35.72
C GLU A 362 4.24 2.17 -37.07
N LEU A 363 3.73 0.94 -37.07
CA LEU A 363 3.63 0.13 -38.30
C LEU A 363 2.36 0.45 -39.08
N PHE A 364 1.23 0.58 -38.38
CA PHE A 364 -0.07 0.71 -39.06
C PHE A 364 -0.44 2.16 -39.32
N LYS A 365 -0.19 3.06 -38.36
CA LYS A 365 -0.56 4.47 -38.49
C LYS A 365 0.50 5.32 -39.14
N ASN A 366 1.74 5.25 -38.65
CA ASN A 366 2.84 6.04 -39.22
C ASN A 366 3.54 5.36 -40.41
N LYS A 367 3.18 4.11 -40.74
CA LYS A 367 3.71 3.34 -41.88
C LYS A 367 5.23 3.43 -42.00
N LEU A 368 5.93 3.28 -40.88
CA LEU A 368 7.37 3.51 -40.86
C LEU A 368 8.12 2.51 -41.74
N ALA A 369 9.07 3.02 -42.53
CA ALA A 369 10.01 2.18 -43.26
C ALA A 369 10.87 1.34 -42.28
N PHE A 370 11.19 0.11 -42.67
CA PHE A 370 11.89 -0.87 -41.83
C PHE A 370 13.24 -0.35 -41.28
N LYS A 371 14.01 0.39 -42.09
CA LYS A 371 15.30 0.97 -41.65
C LYS A 371 15.13 2.01 -40.53
N THR A 372 14.11 2.86 -40.62
CA THR A 372 13.79 3.85 -39.58
C THR A 372 13.19 3.17 -38.35
N LEU A 373 12.46 2.08 -38.54
CA LEU A 373 11.92 1.25 -37.47
C LEU A 373 13.02 0.66 -36.59
N ILE A 374 14.11 0.13 -37.17
CA ILE A 374 15.26 -0.42 -36.41
C ILE A 374 15.89 0.65 -35.51
N ASN A 375 16.18 1.84 -36.04
CA ASN A 375 16.79 2.90 -35.24
C ASN A 375 15.88 3.36 -34.08
N LYS A 376 14.57 3.41 -34.31
CA LYS A 376 13.60 3.71 -33.26
C LYS A 376 13.40 2.56 -32.29
N PHE A 377 13.52 1.32 -32.75
CA PHE A 377 13.44 0.13 -31.90
C PHE A 377 14.52 0.16 -30.82
N CYS A 378 15.76 0.50 -31.16
CA CYS A 378 16.82 0.67 -30.15
C CYS A 378 16.44 1.73 -29.09
N LEU A 379 15.90 2.87 -29.53
CA LEU A 379 15.45 3.92 -28.61
C LEU A 379 14.29 3.45 -27.71
N TYR A 380 13.33 2.74 -28.27
CA TYR A 380 12.19 2.21 -27.52
C TYR A 380 12.61 1.10 -26.56
N ALA A 381 13.52 0.23 -26.95
CA ALA A 381 14.11 -0.77 -26.08
C ALA A 381 14.84 -0.12 -24.90
N VAL A 382 15.58 0.97 -25.13
CA VAL A 382 16.20 1.73 -24.02
C VAL A 382 15.14 2.25 -23.05
N MET A 383 14.05 2.84 -23.56
CA MET A 383 13.02 3.45 -22.71
C MET A 383 12.11 2.44 -22.00
N LEU A 384 11.77 1.33 -22.66
CA LEU A 384 10.72 0.40 -22.22
C LEU A 384 11.25 -0.95 -21.74
N ILE A 385 12.56 -1.19 -21.89
CA ILE A 385 13.21 -2.41 -21.42
C ILE A 385 14.37 -2.04 -20.50
N LEU A 386 15.40 -1.35 -21.01
CA LEU A 386 16.62 -1.10 -20.22
C LEU A 386 16.37 -0.15 -19.04
N LEU A 387 15.60 0.93 -19.23
CA LEU A 387 15.23 1.83 -18.16
C LEU A 387 14.39 1.13 -17.07
N PRO A 388 13.29 0.43 -17.39
CA PRO A 388 12.55 -0.37 -16.41
C PRO A 388 13.39 -1.41 -15.68
N ILE A 389 14.20 -2.19 -16.39
CA ILE A 389 15.09 -3.20 -15.79
C ILE A 389 16.11 -2.53 -14.87
N GLY A 390 16.69 -1.40 -15.29
CA GLY A 390 17.62 -0.64 -14.47
C GLY A 390 16.98 -0.18 -13.16
N LEU A 391 15.78 0.41 -13.22
CA LEU A 391 15.02 0.82 -12.02
C LEU A 391 14.67 -0.37 -11.14
N TYR A 392 14.33 -1.51 -11.74
CA TYR A 392 14.07 -2.74 -11.03
C TYR A 392 15.29 -3.23 -10.25
N LEU A 393 16.46 -3.31 -10.90
CA LEU A 393 17.73 -3.68 -10.27
C LEU A 393 18.09 -2.71 -9.14
N LEU A 394 17.86 -1.40 -9.33
CA LEU A 394 18.12 -0.38 -8.32
C LEU A 394 17.27 -0.54 -7.08
N ALA A 395 15.99 -0.95 -7.24
CA ALA A 395 15.13 -1.19 -6.11
C ALA A 395 15.69 -2.31 -5.20
N TYR A 396 16.39 -3.29 -5.75
CA TYR A 396 17.03 -4.36 -4.98
C TYR A 396 18.33 -3.97 -4.28
N SER A 397 18.80 -2.73 -4.41
CA SER A 397 20.07 -2.27 -3.82
C SER A 397 20.12 -2.50 -2.30
N SER A 398 19.06 -2.18 -1.57
CA SER A 398 19.00 -2.41 -0.12
C SER A 398 19.11 -3.89 0.23
N SER A 399 18.30 -4.76 -0.38
CA SER A 399 18.37 -6.21 -0.15
C SER A 399 19.73 -6.79 -0.55
N PHE A 400 20.32 -6.29 -1.64
CA PHE A 400 21.64 -6.71 -2.11
C PHE A 400 22.74 -6.39 -1.10
N MET A 401 22.68 -5.20 -0.50
CA MET A 401 23.61 -4.76 0.54
C MET A 401 23.45 -5.56 1.83
N THR A 402 22.22 -5.77 2.31
CA THR A 402 21.96 -6.47 3.58
C THR A 402 22.29 -7.96 3.49
N ASN A 403 22.08 -8.59 2.33
CA ASN A 403 22.46 -9.99 2.09
C ASN A 403 23.95 -10.16 1.71
N GLN A 404 24.74 -9.09 1.76
CA GLN A 404 26.19 -9.07 1.52
C GLN A 404 26.65 -9.68 0.18
N GLN A 405 25.79 -9.62 -0.83
CA GLN A 405 26.05 -10.24 -2.14
C GLN A 405 27.11 -9.47 -2.95
N THR A 406 27.65 -10.10 -3.99
CA THR A 406 28.75 -9.55 -4.81
C THR A 406 28.32 -9.17 -6.23
N ASN A 407 27.28 -9.82 -6.77
CA ASN A 407 26.76 -9.57 -8.11
C ASN A 407 25.25 -9.28 -8.06
N ILE A 408 24.86 -8.05 -8.38
CA ILE A 408 23.45 -7.62 -8.33
C ILE A 408 22.57 -8.40 -9.31
N LEU A 409 23.08 -8.75 -10.49
CA LEU A 409 22.29 -9.42 -11.52
C LEU A 409 21.94 -10.84 -11.08
N SER A 410 22.95 -11.62 -10.67
CA SER A 410 22.75 -12.98 -10.14
C SER A 410 21.84 -12.97 -8.91
N PHE A 411 22.03 -12.01 -8.00
CA PHE A 411 21.18 -11.87 -6.83
C PHE A 411 19.71 -11.63 -7.21
N VAL A 412 19.45 -10.66 -8.11
CA VAL A 412 18.07 -10.34 -8.50
C VAL A 412 17.42 -11.50 -9.24
N ILE A 413 18.16 -12.22 -10.10
CA ILE A 413 17.66 -13.44 -10.78
C ILE A 413 17.25 -14.49 -9.74
N ASN A 414 18.13 -14.80 -8.77
CA ASN A 414 17.83 -15.75 -7.70
C ASN A 414 16.59 -15.33 -6.89
N MET A 415 16.42 -14.02 -6.62
CA MET A 415 15.23 -13.49 -5.98
C MET A 415 13.97 -13.66 -6.85
N GLN A 416 14.06 -13.52 -8.18
CA GLN A 416 12.92 -13.76 -9.06
C GLN A 416 12.51 -15.22 -9.07
N GLU A 417 13.48 -16.13 -9.14
CA GLU A 417 13.23 -17.57 -9.06
C GLU A 417 12.60 -17.95 -7.72
N ALA A 418 13.14 -17.45 -6.61
CA ALA A 418 12.58 -17.67 -5.28
C ALA A 418 11.13 -17.15 -5.19
N MET A 419 10.86 -15.92 -5.65
CA MET A 419 9.51 -15.34 -5.64
C MET A 419 8.56 -16.13 -6.53
N LEU A 420 9.00 -16.54 -7.72
CA LEU A 420 8.19 -17.34 -8.63
C LEU A 420 7.84 -18.69 -8.00
N ASN A 421 8.82 -19.36 -7.38
CA ASN A 421 8.62 -20.62 -6.67
C ASN A 421 7.69 -20.47 -5.46
N TYR A 422 7.79 -19.38 -4.69
CA TYR A 422 6.85 -19.09 -3.60
C TYR A 422 5.41 -18.99 -4.14
N HIS A 423 5.24 -18.20 -5.20
CA HIS A 423 3.93 -17.91 -5.80
C HIS A 423 3.32 -19.07 -6.59
N HIS A 424 4.15 -19.96 -7.14
CA HIS A 424 3.73 -21.11 -7.94
C HIS A 424 3.66 -22.41 -7.12
N SER A 425 4.46 -22.57 -6.07
CA SER A 425 4.53 -23.85 -5.34
C SER A 425 3.84 -23.76 -3.98
N TYR A 426 4.15 -22.72 -3.19
CA TYR A 426 3.58 -22.57 -1.85
C TYR A 426 2.16 -21.98 -1.89
N ALA A 427 1.99 -20.84 -2.59
CA ALA A 427 0.72 -20.12 -2.61
C ALA A 427 -0.43 -20.84 -3.34
N LEU A 428 -0.17 -21.95 -4.05
CA LEU A 428 -1.20 -22.78 -4.65
C LEU A 428 -1.93 -23.66 -3.63
N ASN A 429 -1.25 -24.09 -2.56
CA ASN A 429 -1.75 -25.11 -1.62
C ASN A 429 -2.28 -24.52 -0.31
N VAL A 430 -2.19 -23.20 -0.14
CA VAL A 430 -2.67 -22.50 1.06
C VAL A 430 -4.12 -22.06 0.86
N THR A 431 -4.96 -22.26 1.86
CA THR A 431 -6.33 -21.73 1.88
C THR A 431 -6.44 -20.58 2.87
N HIS A 432 -7.29 -19.60 2.57
CA HIS A 432 -7.57 -18.48 3.47
C HIS A 432 -9.07 -18.18 3.50
N PRO A 433 -9.70 -17.99 4.68
CA PRO A 433 -11.15 -17.78 4.79
C PRO A 433 -11.67 -16.60 3.97
N TYR A 434 -10.86 -15.56 3.76
CA TYR A 434 -11.22 -14.38 2.96
C TYR A 434 -10.72 -14.40 1.51
N SER A 435 -10.18 -15.52 1.01
CA SER A 435 -9.81 -15.62 -0.41
C SER A 435 -11.05 -15.53 -1.31
N SER A 436 -10.86 -14.99 -2.51
CA SER A 436 -11.94 -14.73 -3.47
C SER A 436 -11.44 -14.84 -4.90
N ASN A 437 -12.23 -15.42 -5.80
CA ASN A 437 -11.86 -15.62 -7.19
C ASN A 437 -12.00 -14.34 -8.02
N TRP A 438 -11.18 -14.21 -9.06
CA TRP A 438 -11.14 -13.04 -9.95
C TRP A 438 -12.50 -12.57 -10.44
N TRP A 439 -13.36 -13.49 -10.89
CA TRP A 439 -14.69 -13.18 -11.45
C TRP A 439 -15.64 -12.56 -10.43
N SER A 440 -15.39 -12.78 -9.13
CA SER A 440 -16.26 -12.33 -8.04
C SER A 440 -15.96 -10.89 -7.59
N TRP A 441 -14.80 -10.35 -7.96
CA TRP A 441 -14.35 -9.03 -7.49
C TRP A 441 -15.24 -7.89 -8.00
N PRO A 442 -15.55 -7.76 -9.31
CA PRO A 442 -16.42 -6.68 -9.80
C PRO A 442 -17.83 -6.73 -9.22
N LEU A 443 -18.27 -7.92 -8.80
CA LEU A 443 -19.59 -8.20 -8.22
C LEU A 443 -19.62 -7.92 -6.71
N LEU A 444 -18.46 -7.71 -6.07
CA LEU A 444 -18.32 -7.55 -4.63
C LEU A 444 -18.88 -8.75 -3.85
N VAL A 445 -18.77 -9.98 -4.37
CA VAL A 445 -19.38 -11.15 -3.68
C VAL A 445 -18.76 -11.34 -2.30
N LYS A 446 -17.45 -11.14 -2.16
CA LYS A 446 -16.74 -11.44 -0.92
C LYS A 446 -15.73 -10.34 -0.58
N PRO A 447 -16.13 -9.37 0.25
CA PRO A 447 -15.24 -8.40 0.86
C PRO A 447 -14.15 -9.07 1.70
N LEU A 448 -13.03 -8.37 1.87
CA LEU A 448 -11.91 -8.82 2.69
C LEU A 448 -11.88 -8.04 4.00
N SER A 449 -12.09 -8.71 5.13
CA SER A 449 -11.94 -8.09 6.45
C SER A 449 -10.46 -7.95 6.81
N LEU A 450 -10.02 -6.73 7.13
CA LEU A 450 -8.63 -6.41 7.50
C LEU A 450 -8.45 -6.26 9.00
N TYR A 451 -9.47 -5.74 9.66
CA TYR A 451 -9.48 -5.50 11.10
C TYR A 451 -10.91 -5.66 11.62
N TYR A 452 -11.05 -6.31 12.76
CA TYR A 452 -12.32 -6.44 13.47
C TYR A 452 -12.09 -6.44 14.99
N TRP A 453 -12.91 -5.67 15.70
CA TRP A 453 -13.03 -5.73 17.14
C TRP A 453 -14.48 -5.45 17.54
N GLN A 454 -14.95 -6.11 18.61
CA GLN A 454 -16.26 -5.88 19.19
C GLN A 454 -16.22 -6.15 20.70
N ASN A 455 -16.98 -5.40 21.48
CA ASN A 455 -17.23 -5.66 22.90
C ASN A 455 -18.63 -6.26 23.17
N ASP A 456 -18.86 -6.65 24.42
CA ASP A 456 -20.12 -7.29 24.85
C ASP A 456 -21.34 -6.38 24.72
N SER A 457 -21.16 -5.05 24.73
CA SER A 457 -22.23 -4.07 24.52
C SER A 457 -22.66 -3.93 23.05
N GLY A 458 -21.96 -4.60 22.13
CA GLY A 458 -22.21 -4.52 20.69
C GLY A 458 -21.57 -3.31 20.00
N LEU A 459 -20.73 -2.54 20.71
CA LEU A 459 -19.85 -1.56 20.09
C LEU A 459 -18.73 -2.32 19.35
N ALA A 460 -18.53 -1.98 18.09
CA ALA A 460 -17.58 -2.63 17.21
C ALA A 460 -16.78 -1.61 16.40
N SER A 461 -15.67 -2.06 15.83
CA SER A 461 -14.81 -1.31 14.93
C SER A 461 -14.28 -2.26 13.88
N SER A 462 -14.33 -1.86 12.61
CA SER A 462 -13.83 -2.70 11.53
C SER A 462 -13.29 -1.93 10.35
N ILE A 463 -12.40 -2.59 9.61
CA ILE A 463 -11.87 -2.12 8.34
C ILE A 463 -12.06 -3.24 7.33
N VAL A 464 -12.87 -2.99 6.31
CA VAL A 464 -13.10 -3.91 5.20
C VAL A 464 -12.57 -3.35 3.88
N LEU A 465 -11.96 -4.21 3.07
CA LEU A 465 -11.67 -3.96 1.66
C LEU A 465 -12.80 -4.47 0.78
N MET A 466 -13.48 -3.52 0.15
CA MET A 466 -14.44 -3.71 -0.93
C MET A 466 -14.52 -2.44 -1.76
N GLY A 467 -15.14 -2.52 -2.93
CA GLY A 467 -15.48 -1.36 -3.73
C GLY A 467 -16.75 -0.65 -3.28
N ASN A 468 -16.94 0.60 -3.72
CA ASN A 468 -18.25 1.24 -3.60
C ASN A 468 -19.25 0.53 -4.54
N PRO A 469 -20.34 -0.08 -4.05
CA PRO A 469 -21.25 -0.86 -4.88
C PRO A 469 -21.82 -0.09 -6.08
N ALA A 470 -22.14 1.20 -5.91
CA ALA A 470 -22.61 2.03 -7.02
C ALA A 470 -21.54 2.23 -8.10
N ILE A 471 -20.27 2.33 -7.72
CA ILE A 471 -19.15 2.48 -8.66
C ILE A 471 -18.88 1.13 -9.34
N TRP A 472 -18.70 0.07 -8.55
CA TRP A 472 -18.22 -1.21 -9.06
C TRP A 472 -19.24 -1.89 -9.97
N TRP A 473 -20.51 -1.96 -9.57
CA TRP A 473 -21.57 -2.56 -10.40
C TRP A 473 -21.87 -1.72 -11.65
N SER A 474 -21.89 -0.40 -11.54
CA SER A 474 -22.08 0.46 -12.72
C SER A 474 -20.92 0.36 -13.72
N GLY A 475 -19.70 0.07 -13.27
CA GLY A 475 -18.59 -0.15 -14.18
C GLY A 475 -18.71 -1.43 -15.00
N ILE A 476 -19.41 -2.47 -14.51
CA ILE A 476 -19.78 -3.64 -15.32
C ILE A 476 -20.65 -3.18 -16.49
N LEU A 477 -21.67 -2.37 -16.20
CA LEU A 477 -22.56 -1.79 -17.22
C LEU A 477 -21.78 -0.87 -18.18
N ALA A 478 -20.85 -0.07 -17.66
CA ALA A 478 -20.03 0.83 -18.47
C ALA A 478 -19.14 0.05 -19.44
N VAL A 479 -18.51 -1.05 -19.00
CA VAL A 479 -17.74 -1.94 -19.86
C VAL A 479 -18.61 -2.57 -20.94
N ALA A 480 -19.83 -3.02 -20.60
CA ALA A 480 -20.78 -3.55 -21.58
C ALA A 480 -21.19 -2.50 -22.63
N ILE A 481 -21.42 -1.25 -22.23
CA ILE A 481 -21.72 -0.13 -23.14
C ILE A 481 -20.52 0.18 -24.04
N ILE A 482 -19.31 0.20 -23.48
CA ILE A 482 -18.06 0.40 -24.23
C ILE A 482 -17.87 -0.71 -25.27
N LEU A 483 -18.06 -1.97 -24.89
CA LEU A 483 -18.01 -3.11 -25.83
C LEU A 483 -19.00 -2.93 -26.98
N LYS A 484 -20.24 -2.55 -26.68
CA LYS A 484 -21.27 -2.27 -27.69
C LYS A 484 -20.85 -1.12 -28.62
N SER A 485 -20.26 -0.04 -28.10
CA SER A 485 -19.79 1.09 -28.92
C SER A 485 -18.57 0.72 -29.77
N ILE A 486 -17.68 -0.15 -29.30
CA ILE A 486 -16.56 -0.65 -30.11
C ILE A 486 -17.08 -1.45 -31.31
N ILE A 487 -18.07 -2.32 -31.09
CA ILE A 487 -18.66 -3.16 -32.16
C ILE A 487 -19.38 -2.29 -33.20
N LYS A 488 -20.12 -1.26 -32.75
CA LYS A 488 -20.93 -0.40 -33.64
C LYS A 488 -20.14 0.72 -34.29
N ASP A 489 -19.40 1.49 -33.49
CA ASP A 489 -18.83 2.77 -33.89
C ASP A 489 -17.31 2.71 -34.08
N LYS A 490 -16.66 1.61 -33.64
CA LYS A 490 -15.20 1.40 -33.72
C LYS A 490 -14.39 2.58 -33.17
N ARG A 491 -14.92 3.27 -32.15
CA ARG A 491 -14.27 4.45 -31.54
C ARG A 491 -12.97 4.04 -30.86
N LEU A 492 -11.88 4.71 -31.22
CA LEU A 492 -10.55 4.40 -30.68
C LEU A 492 -10.45 4.61 -29.17
N LEU A 493 -11.12 5.66 -28.66
CA LEU A 493 -11.16 5.98 -27.24
C LEU A 493 -11.74 4.84 -26.41
N THR A 494 -12.88 4.27 -26.82
CA THR A 494 -13.53 3.16 -26.13
C THR A 494 -12.68 1.90 -26.16
N THR A 495 -12.00 1.64 -27.28
CA THR A 495 -11.03 0.54 -27.38
C THR A 495 -9.86 0.71 -26.42
N GLN A 496 -9.29 1.91 -26.31
CA GLN A 496 -8.20 2.19 -25.37
C GLN A 496 -8.63 1.99 -23.91
N LEU A 497 -9.80 2.49 -23.53
CA LEU A 497 -10.37 2.27 -22.19
C LEU A 497 -10.53 0.80 -21.85
N LEU A 498 -11.12 0.02 -22.78
CA LEU A 498 -11.30 -1.41 -22.59
C LEU A 498 -9.95 -2.13 -22.47
N LEU A 499 -8.99 -1.81 -23.33
CA LEU A 499 -7.69 -2.46 -23.31
C LEU A 499 -6.91 -2.21 -22.01
N MET A 500 -6.98 -1.00 -21.45
CA MET A 500 -6.37 -0.68 -20.13
C MET A 500 -6.99 -1.50 -18.99
N ILE A 501 -8.28 -1.78 -19.06
CA ILE A 501 -8.96 -2.63 -18.07
C ILE A 501 -8.55 -4.10 -18.28
N LEU A 502 -8.61 -4.59 -19.52
CA LEU A 502 -8.33 -5.99 -19.83
C LEU A 502 -6.87 -6.38 -19.59
N SER A 503 -5.91 -5.51 -19.88
CA SER A 503 -4.49 -5.79 -19.63
C SER A 503 -4.22 -6.11 -18.16
N LEU A 504 -4.90 -5.43 -17.23
CA LEU A 504 -4.72 -5.61 -15.79
C LEU A 504 -5.61 -6.71 -15.20
N TYR A 505 -6.77 -6.97 -15.79
CA TYR A 505 -7.76 -7.91 -15.25
C TYR A 505 -7.66 -9.32 -15.86
N LEU A 506 -7.45 -9.43 -17.19
CA LEU A 506 -7.42 -10.71 -17.90
C LEU A 506 -6.34 -11.69 -17.40
N PRO A 507 -5.13 -11.26 -17.01
CA PRO A 507 -4.11 -12.18 -16.49
C PRO A 507 -4.59 -13.03 -15.31
N TRP A 508 -5.50 -12.51 -14.48
CA TRP A 508 -6.03 -13.22 -13.32
C TRP A 508 -6.86 -14.46 -13.66
N ILE A 509 -7.34 -14.58 -14.90
CA ILE A 509 -8.00 -15.81 -15.37
C ILE A 509 -7.03 -16.99 -15.34
N PHE A 510 -5.75 -16.74 -15.61
CA PHE A 510 -4.70 -17.76 -15.73
C PHE A 510 -3.94 -17.99 -14.42
N ILE A 511 -4.21 -17.21 -13.37
CA ILE A 511 -3.52 -17.28 -12.09
C ILE A 511 -4.38 -18.10 -11.11
N GLY A 512 -3.98 -19.36 -10.87
CA GLY A 512 -4.72 -20.30 -10.02
C GLY A 512 -4.37 -20.26 -8.52
N ARG A 513 -3.50 -19.35 -8.08
CA ARG A 513 -3.06 -19.25 -6.68
C ARG A 513 -4.04 -18.50 -5.79
N LEU A 514 -3.79 -18.52 -4.48
CA LEU A 514 -4.52 -17.74 -3.50
C LEU A 514 -4.65 -16.26 -3.93
N SER A 515 -5.89 -15.77 -4.00
CA SER A 515 -6.19 -14.42 -4.45
C SER A 515 -7.30 -13.73 -3.64
N PHE A 516 -7.33 -12.40 -3.72
CA PHE A 516 -8.15 -11.52 -2.89
C PHE A 516 -8.70 -10.36 -3.72
N ILE A 517 -9.80 -9.77 -3.25
CA ILE A 517 -10.50 -8.71 -3.98
C ILE A 517 -9.64 -7.46 -4.28
N TYR A 518 -8.65 -7.17 -3.42
CA TYR A 518 -7.80 -5.98 -3.58
C TYR A 518 -6.90 -6.02 -4.83
N TYR A 519 -6.70 -7.18 -5.46
CA TYR A 519 -5.97 -7.24 -6.73
C TYR A 519 -6.67 -6.49 -7.87
N PHE A 520 -7.98 -6.24 -7.74
CA PHE A 520 -8.73 -5.39 -8.66
C PHE A 520 -8.47 -3.89 -8.44
N TYR A 521 -7.78 -3.50 -7.36
CA TYR A 521 -7.53 -2.09 -7.06
C TYR A 521 -6.79 -1.36 -8.20
N SER A 522 -5.80 -2.01 -8.82
CA SER A 522 -5.08 -1.42 -9.96
C SER A 522 -5.96 -1.19 -11.20
N VAL A 523 -7.06 -1.95 -11.33
CA VAL A 523 -8.06 -1.80 -12.40
C VAL A 523 -9.00 -0.62 -12.11
N THR A 524 -9.19 -0.28 -10.83
CA THR A 524 -10.22 0.66 -10.34
C THR A 524 -10.15 2.04 -10.99
N PRO A 525 -8.98 2.69 -11.16
CA PRO A 525 -8.91 3.98 -11.87
C PRO A 525 -9.46 3.91 -13.30
N PHE A 526 -9.18 2.82 -14.02
CA PHE A 526 -9.62 2.65 -15.41
C PHE A 526 -11.09 2.23 -15.49
N TRP A 527 -11.57 1.47 -14.50
CA TRP A 527 -12.98 1.20 -14.26
C TRP A 527 -13.77 2.50 -14.09
N ILE A 528 -13.24 3.43 -13.30
CA ILE A 528 -13.81 4.77 -13.10
C ILE A 528 -13.76 5.62 -14.38
N LEU A 529 -12.68 5.54 -15.18
CA LEU A 529 -12.63 6.23 -16.47
C LEU A 529 -13.68 5.68 -17.46
N ALA A 530 -13.96 4.37 -17.43
CA ALA A 530 -15.04 3.77 -18.23
C ALA A 530 -16.42 4.29 -17.81
N ILE A 531 -16.70 4.39 -16.51
CA ILE A 531 -17.94 5.01 -15.99
C ILE A 531 -18.01 6.48 -16.40
N THR A 532 -16.90 7.20 -16.27
CA THR A 532 -16.78 8.63 -16.61
C THR A 532 -17.09 8.87 -18.09
N TYR A 533 -16.66 7.97 -18.98
CA TYR A 533 -17.00 8.03 -20.40
C TYR A 533 -18.52 8.02 -20.59
N VAL A 534 -19.23 7.05 -20.01
CA VAL A 534 -20.69 6.93 -20.12
C VAL A 534 -21.39 8.16 -19.54
N LEU A 535 -20.98 8.61 -18.36
CA LEU A 535 -21.56 9.81 -17.72
C LEU A 535 -21.30 11.08 -18.53
N ASN A 536 -20.14 11.20 -19.16
CA ASN A 536 -19.81 12.34 -20.01
C ASN A 536 -20.67 12.36 -21.29
N GLU A 537 -20.93 11.21 -21.92
CA GLU A 537 -21.90 11.14 -23.03
C GLU A 537 -23.31 11.56 -22.55
N GLN A 538 -23.73 11.14 -21.35
CA GLN A 538 -25.02 11.56 -20.78
C GLN A 538 -25.08 13.08 -20.52
N LEU A 539 -23.98 13.70 -20.06
CA LEU A 539 -23.91 15.14 -19.91
C LEU A 539 -24.06 15.88 -21.25
N GLN A 540 -23.52 15.33 -22.34
CA GLN A 540 -23.59 15.93 -23.67
C GLN A 540 -25.01 15.91 -24.25
N VAL A 541 -25.80 14.87 -23.95
CA VAL A 541 -27.22 14.78 -24.36
C VAL A 541 -28.19 15.48 -23.40
N GLY A 542 -27.68 16.24 -22.42
CA GLY A 542 -28.50 17.05 -21.52
C GLY A 542 -29.01 16.33 -20.25
N ASN A 543 -28.64 15.07 -20.03
CA ASN A 543 -29.10 14.21 -18.93
C ASN A 543 -28.43 14.50 -17.57
N LYS A 544 -28.25 15.78 -17.25
CA LYS A 544 -27.50 16.24 -16.06
C LYS A 544 -28.08 15.73 -14.73
N LYS A 545 -29.41 15.65 -14.61
CA LYS A 545 -30.09 15.18 -13.38
C LYS A 545 -29.69 13.75 -13.01
N TYR A 546 -29.54 12.87 -14.00
CA TYR A 546 -29.17 11.47 -13.75
C TYR A 546 -27.70 11.35 -13.36
N VAL A 547 -26.82 12.13 -14.01
CA VAL A 547 -25.40 12.17 -13.68
C VAL A 547 -25.18 12.66 -12.25
N TYR A 548 -25.78 13.80 -11.88
CA TYR A 548 -25.64 14.32 -10.52
C TYR A 548 -26.34 13.46 -9.46
N GLY A 549 -27.48 12.86 -9.80
CA GLY A 549 -28.13 11.87 -8.93
C GLY A 549 -27.24 10.64 -8.67
N TYR A 550 -26.56 10.14 -9.69
CA TYR A 550 -25.60 9.05 -9.55
C TYR A 550 -24.41 9.42 -8.65
N LEU A 551 -23.79 10.59 -8.86
CA LEU A 551 -22.69 11.06 -8.00
C LEU A 551 -23.14 11.23 -6.54
N LEU A 552 -24.36 11.73 -6.33
CA LEU A 552 -24.94 11.84 -4.98
C LEU A 552 -25.06 10.46 -4.33
N ILE A 553 -25.56 9.45 -5.06
CA ILE A 553 -25.65 8.07 -4.55
C ILE A 553 -24.27 7.53 -4.17
N CYS A 554 -23.25 7.71 -5.02
CA CYS A 554 -21.88 7.28 -4.69
C CYS A 554 -21.37 7.91 -3.39
N GLY A 555 -21.58 9.23 -3.20
CA GLY A 555 -21.18 9.93 -1.99
C GLY A 555 -21.98 9.51 -0.75
N LEU A 556 -23.30 9.31 -0.88
CA LEU A 556 -24.14 8.83 0.22
C LEU A 556 -23.76 7.42 0.67
N LEU A 557 -23.46 6.52 -0.27
CA LEU A 557 -22.97 5.19 0.05
C LEU A 557 -21.62 5.24 0.76
N PHE A 558 -20.72 6.14 0.36
CA PHE A 558 -19.47 6.34 1.09
C PHE A 558 -19.70 6.75 2.54
N ILE A 559 -20.60 7.72 2.79
CA ILE A 559 -20.95 8.13 4.15
C ILE A 559 -21.57 6.97 4.94
N MET A 560 -22.46 6.21 4.31
CA MET A 560 -23.16 5.07 4.93
C MET A 560 -22.18 3.95 5.33
N PHE A 561 -21.19 3.65 4.50
CA PHE A 561 -20.18 2.61 4.74
C PHE A 561 -18.92 3.14 5.46
N TYR A 562 -18.78 4.45 5.64
CA TYR A 562 -17.59 5.07 6.24
C TYR A 562 -17.13 4.37 7.53
N PRO A 563 -18.00 4.05 8.51
CA PRO A 563 -17.55 3.42 9.75
C PRO A 563 -16.82 2.08 9.56
N VAL A 564 -17.28 1.23 8.62
CA VAL A 564 -16.71 -0.11 8.37
C VAL A 564 -15.49 -0.10 7.43
N ILE A 565 -15.23 1.02 6.73
CA ILE A 565 -14.05 1.16 5.85
C ILE A 565 -12.94 2.01 6.49
N SER A 566 -13.26 2.81 7.52
CA SER A 566 -12.32 3.72 8.20
C SER A 566 -11.85 3.23 9.57
N GLY A 567 -12.52 2.24 10.17
CA GLY A 567 -12.27 1.82 11.55
C GLY A 567 -12.94 2.71 12.60
N VAL A 568 -13.85 3.60 12.22
CA VAL A 568 -14.54 4.43 13.23
C VAL A 568 -15.52 3.54 14.01
N PRO A 569 -15.59 3.64 15.35
CA PRO A 569 -16.50 2.82 16.13
C PRO A 569 -17.98 2.98 15.73
N PHE A 570 -18.70 1.86 15.70
CA PHE A 570 -20.13 1.78 15.38
C PHE A 570 -20.82 0.70 16.21
N TYR A 571 -22.14 0.77 16.34
CA TYR A 571 -22.90 -0.35 16.92
C TYR A 571 -23.13 -1.44 15.87
N ARG A 572 -22.85 -2.70 16.23
CA ARG A 572 -22.97 -3.86 15.33
C ARG A 572 -24.36 -3.99 14.70
N SER A 573 -25.40 -3.58 15.41
CA SER A 573 -26.78 -3.56 14.93
C SER A 573 -26.99 -2.69 13.68
N TYR A 574 -26.24 -1.59 13.52
CA TYR A 574 -26.28 -0.75 12.32
C TYR A 574 -25.82 -1.53 11.09
N VAL A 575 -24.70 -2.25 11.21
CA VAL A 575 -24.12 -3.04 10.12
C VAL A 575 -25.08 -4.15 9.69
N ILE A 576 -25.57 -4.93 10.65
CA ILE A 576 -26.50 -6.05 10.40
C ILE A 576 -27.76 -5.56 9.68
N LYS A 577 -28.30 -4.41 10.11
CA LYS A 577 -29.56 -3.89 9.58
C LYS A 577 -29.41 -3.23 8.21
N TYR A 578 -28.30 -2.54 7.95
CA TYR A 578 -28.20 -1.62 6.81
C TYR A 578 -27.08 -1.94 5.81
N LEU A 579 -26.00 -2.58 6.22
CA LEU A 579 -24.80 -2.75 5.38
C LEU A 579 -24.64 -4.16 4.83
N LEU A 580 -25.15 -5.20 5.50
CA LEU A 580 -25.00 -6.59 5.04
C LEU A 580 -25.99 -6.93 3.91
N TRP A 581 -25.70 -6.44 2.69
CA TRP A 581 -26.55 -6.66 1.52
C TRP A 581 -26.45 -8.07 0.94
N PHE A 582 -25.28 -8.72 1.12
CA PHE A 582 -25.10 -10.14 0.82
C PHE A 582 -24.80 -10.91 2.11
N SER A 583 -25.23 -12.17 2.17
CA SER A 583 -24.93 -13.06 3.31
C SER A 583 -23.45 -13.38 3.44
N SER A 584 -22.69 -13.24 2.36
CA SER A 584 -21.23 -13.38 2.32
C SER A 584 -20.49 -12.16 2.85
N TRP A 585 -21.17 -11.02 3.05
CA TRP A 585 -20.54 -9.83 3.62
C TRP A 585 -20.43 -10.00 5.13
N ASN A 586 -19.21 -9.88 5.63
CA ASN A 586 -18.93 -9.89 7.05
C ASN A 586 -17.94 -8.78 7.36
N PHE A 587 -18.46 -7.69 7.90
CA PHE A 587 -17.69 -6.54 8.35
C PHE A 587 -17.44 -6.62 9.83
#